data_AF-A0A397D8X0-F1
#
_entry.id   AF-A0A397D8X0-F1
#
_cell.length_a   1.000
_cell.length_b   1.000
_cell.length_c   1.000
_cell.angle_alpha   90.00
_cell.angle_beta   90.00
_cell.angle_gamma   90.00
#
_symmetry.space_group_name_H-M   'P 1'
#
loop_
_entity.id
_entity.type
_entity.pdbx_description
1 polymer ?
#
loop_
_entity_poly.entity_id
_entity_poly.type
_entity_poly.pdbx_seq_one_letter_code
_entity_poly.pdbx_strand_id
1 'polypeptide(L)'
;MTNDGSAWVVARNAERISGRQNWVWNIVACGLVFPGPFLGVFAFLNTVAIWNHSSAALPFGMIMILTCLFLLVNVPLTIIGGIAGRNTTTFMTIAMTYFQLVGEDHRWWWRSFWSGGVTGVFVFAYSVWYFYTSTDMDEFFQTVFYFGYSAVMSYCSLVMLAFIGSSPHHCPVSDTSYL
;
A
#
# COMPACT_ATOMS: atom_id res chain seq x y z
N MET A 1 -2.89 -16.47 37.61
CA MET A 1 -3.84 -16.97 36.61
C MET A 1 -3.52 -16.27 35.28
N THR A 2 -2.31 -16.53 34.78
CA THR A 2 -2.00 -17.25 33.53
C THR A 2 -2.37 -16.43 32.29
N ASN A 3 -1.41 -15.59 31.86
CA ASN A 3 -1.39 -14.87 30.58
C ASN A 3 -1.53 -15.80 29.36
N ASP A 4 -1.48 -17.11 29.57
CA ASP A 4 -1.67 -18.14 28.56
C ASP A 4 -3.09 -18.12 27.97
N GLY A 5 -4.10 -17.73 28.77
CA GLY A 5 -5.50 -17.69 28.33
C GLY A 5 -5.81 -16.56 27.36
N SER A 6 -5.27 -15.35 27.59
CA SER A 6 -5.50 -14.19 26.72
C SER A 6 -4.76 -14.34 25.39
N ALA A 7 -3.53 -14.85 25.41
CA ALA A 7 -2.76 -15.14 24.19
C ALA A 7 -3.47 -16.16 23.29
N TRP A 8 -4.04 -17.23 23.87
CA TRP A 8 -4.79 -18.24 23.12
C TRP A 8 -6.09 -17.70 22.51
N VAL A 9 -6.80 -16.81 23.22
CA VAL A 9 -8.02 -16.16 22.68
C VAL A 9 -7.67 -15.27 21.48
N VAL A 10 -6.59 -14.50 21.56
CA VAL A 10 -6.11 -13.65 20.45
C VAL A 10 -5.67 -14.49 19.26
N ALA A 11 -4.88 -15.56 19.47
CA ALA A 11 -4.44 -16.45 18.40
C ALA A 11 -5.63 -17.10 17.67
N ARG A 12 -6.62 -17.61 18.43
CA ARG A 12 -7.83 -18.20 17.88
C ARG A 12 -8.69 -17.20 17.10
N ASN A 13 -8.79 -15.95 17.56
CA ASN A 13 -9.51 -14.91 16.82
C ASN A 13 -8.76 -14.49 15.54
N ALA A 14 -7.43 -14.41 15.58
CA ALA A 14 -6.61 -14.14 14.41
C ALA A 14 -6.74 -15.24 13.34
N GLU A 15 -6.76 -16.51 13.73
CA GLU A 15 -6.98 -17.64 12.83
C GLU A 15 -8.36 -17.62 12.17
N ARG A 16 -9.42 -17.26 12.92
CA ARG A 16 -10.78 -17.14 12.40
C ARG A 16 -10.94 -16.00 11.40
N ILE A 17 -10.30 -14.86 11.66
CA ILE A 17 -10.33 -13.69 10.76
C ILE A 17 -9.53 -14.00 9.49
N SER A 18 -8.34 -14.59 9.63
CA SER A 18 -7.48 -15.01 8.53
C SER A 18 -8.13 -16.10 7.66
N GLY A 19 -8.88 -17.02 8.27
CA GLY A 19 -9.61 -18.09 7.58
C GLY A 19 -10.85 -17.63 6.82
N ARG A 20 -11.46 -16.49 7.20
CA ARG A 20 -12.65 -15.93 6.53
C ARG A 20 -12.32 -14.98 5.39
N GLN A 21 -11.09 -14.46 5.33
CA GLN A 21 -10.69 -13.47 4.35
C GLN A 21 -10.05 -14.14 3.13
N ASN A 22 -10.54 -13.81 1.93
CA ASN A 22 -9.95 -14.23 0.67
C ASN A 22 -8.60 -13.53 0.45
N TRP A 23 -7.57 -13.97 1.17
CA TRP A 23 -6.25 -13.34 1.20
C TRP A 23 -5.62 -13.22 -0.19
N VAL A 24 -5.85 -14.19 -1.07
CA VAL A 24 -5.41 -14.15 -2.48
C VAL A 24 -6.05 -12.99 -3.23
N TRP A 25 -7.35 -12.77 -3.06
CA TRP A 25 -8.06 -11.65 -3.68
C TRP A 25 -7.60 -10.30 -3.15
N ASN A 26 -7.19 -10.22 -1.87
CA ASN A 26 -6.63 -9.00 -1.30
C ASN A 26 -5.23 -8.68 -1.87
N ILE A 27 -4.41 -9.72 -2.10
CA ILE A 27 -3.11 -9.60 -2.77
C ILE A 27 -3.29 -9.14 -4.22
N VAL A 28 -4.25 -9.74 -4.95
CA VAL A 28 -4.55 -9.39 -6.34
C VAL A 28 -5.13 -7.97 -6.44
N ALA A 29 -6.02 -7.58 -5.52
CA ALA A 29 -6.56 -6.21 -5.47
C ALA A 29 -5.46 -5.17 -5.25
N CYS A 30 -4.51 -5.43 -4.34
CA CYS A 30 -3.35 -4.57 -4.13
C CYS A 30 -2.47 -4.47 -5.40
N GLY A 31 -2.23 -5.60 -6.08
CA GLY A 31 -1.41 -5.66 -7.29
C GLY A 31 -2.05 -5.04 -8.54
N LEU A 32 -3.39 -4.95 -8.61
CA LEU A 32 -4.13 -4.36 -9.74
C LEU A 32 -4.53 -2.90 -9.53
N VAL A 33 -4.61 -2.45 -8.28
CA VAL A 33 -4.90 -1.06 -7.94
C VAL A 33 -3.73 -0.13 -8.28
N PHE A 34 -2.49 -0.62 -8.21
CA PHE A 34 -1.30 0.14 -8.58
C PHE A 34 -1.18 0.43 -10.10
N PRO A 35 -1.41 -0.54 -11.01
CA PRO A 35 -1.31 -0.29 -12.46
C PRO A 35 -2.47 0.54 -13.06
N GLY A 36 -3.64 0.61 -12.40
CA GLY A 36 -4.77 1.40 -12.88
C GLY A 36 -4.44 2.91 -13.06
N PRO A 37 -3.92 3.59 -12.03
CA PRO A 37 -3.44 4.96 -12.12
C PRO A 37 -2.29 5.14 -13.12
N PHE A 38 -1.37 4.16 -13.22
CA PHE A 38 -0.30 4.18 -14.22
C PHE A 38 -0.86 4.19 -15.65
N LEU A 39 -1.86 3.36 -15.95
CA LEU A 39 -2.53 3.34 -17.24
C LEU A 39 -3.29 4.64 -17.51
N GLY A 40 -3.93 5.23 -16.49
CA GLY A 40 -4.66 6.49 -16.63
C GLY A 40 -3.77 7.70 -16.93
N VAL A 41 -2.70 7.87 -16.16
CA VAL A 41 -1.71 8.95 -16.38
C VAL A 41 -0.99 8.77 -17.71
N PHE A 42 -0.67 7.52 -18.05
CA PHE A 42 -0.08 7.18 -19.34
C PHE A 42 -1.01 7.50 -20.51
N ALA A 43 -2.29 7.13 -20.43
CA ALA A 43 -3.27 7.42 -21.48
C ALA A 43 -3.45 8.93 -21.70
N PHE A 44 -3.46 9.71 -20.61
CA PHE A 44 -3.50 11.18 -20.69
C PHE A 44 -2.25 11.74 -21.38
N LEU A 45 -1.06 11.32 -20.97
CA LEU A 45 0.18 11.83 -21.56
C LEU A 45 0.40 11.36 -22.99
N ASN A 46 -0.01 10.13 -23.33
CA ASN A 46 0.03 9.64 -24.70
C ASN A 46 -0.92 10.45 -25.60
N THR A 47 -2.07 10.91 -25.07
CA THR A 47 -3.00 11.81 -25.78
C THR A 47 -2.38 13.20 -25.97
N VAL A 48 -1.74 13.76 -24.94
CA VAL A 48 -1.04 15.06 -25.01
C VAL A 48 0.16 15.00 -25.96
N ALA A 49 0.90 13.89 -25.99
CA ALA A 49 2.06 13.69 -26.86
C ALA A 49 1.64 13.61 -28.34
N ILE A 50 0.54 12.93 -28.65
CA ILE A 50 -0.06 12.91 -29.99
C ILE A 50 -0.50 14.32 -30.40
N TRP A 51 -1.10 15.08 -29.48
CA TRP A 51 -1.58 16.43 -29.77
C TRP A 51 -0.44 17.42 -30.05
N ASN A 52 0.73 17.24 -29.42
CA ASN A 52 1.91 18.06 -29.66
C ASN A 52 2.83 17.55 -30.77
N HIS A 53 2.40 16.54 -31.56
CA HIS A 53 3.25 15.87 -32.56
C HIS A 53 4.62 15.43 -32.02
N SER A 54 4.66 15.07 -30.73
CA SER A 54 5.91 14.78 -30.03
C SER A 54 6.31 13.31 -30.21
N SER A 55 7.60 13.07 -30.48
CA SER A 55 8.19 11.73 -30.62
C SER A 55 8.16 10.90 -29.32
N ALA A 56 7.68 11.47 -28.21
CA ALA A 56 7.44 10.77 -26.95
C ALA A 56 6.13 9.97 -26.94
N ALA A 57 5.29 10.07 -27.98
CA ALA A 57 4.08 9.25 -28.12
C ALA A 57 4.48 7.78 -28.32
N LEU A 58 4.11 6.93 -27.37
CA LEU A 58 4.43 5.52 -27.40
C LEU A 58 3.38 4.78 -28.24
N PRO A 59 3.79 3.98 -29.26
CA PRO A 59 2.85 3.22 -30.06
C PRO A 59 2.09 2.24 -29.16
N PHE A 60 0.80 2.04 -29.47
CA PHE A 60 -0.12 1.24 -28.64
C PHE A 60 0.45 -0.14 -28.25
N GLY A 61 1.22 -0.77 -29.14
CA GLY A 61 1.89 -2.05 -28.88
C GLY A 61 2.91 -2.01 -27.73
N MET A 62 3.66 -0.92 -27.56
CA MET A 62 4.60 -0.79 -26.44
C MET A 62 3.88 -0.68 -25.10
N ILE A 63 2.70 -0.04 -25.07
CA ILE A 63 1.86 0.08 -23.87
C ILE A 63 1.39 -1.29 -23.40
N MET A 64 0.91 -2.12 -24.33
CA MET A 64 0.46 -3.48 -24.05
C MET A 64 1.63 -4.35 -23.56
N ILE A 65 2.82 -4.21 -24.15
CA ILE A 65 4.02 -4.94 -23.71
C ILE A 65 4.44 -4.51 -22.30
N LEU A 66 4.51 -3.20 -22.02
CA LEU A 66 4.88 -2.68 -20.69
C LEU A 66 3.88 -3.12 -19.62
N THR A 67 2.58 -3.11 -19.94
CA THR A 67 1.52 -3.55 -19.03
C THR A 67 1.57 -5.07 -18.78
N CYS A 68 1.78 -5.86 -19.84
CA CYS A 68 1.94 -7.30 -19.72
C CYS A 68 3.19 -7.68 -18.94
N LEU A 69 4.34 -7.04 -19.19
CA LEU A 69 5.59 -7.27 -18.47
C LEU A 69 5.44 -6.88 -17.00
N PHE A 70 4.78 -5.77 -16.73
CA PHE A 70 4.46 -5.35 -15.37
C PHE A 70 3.58 -6.38 -14.65
N LEU A 71 2.51 -6.89 -15.27
CA LEU A 71 1.66 -7.92 -14.65
C LEU A 71 2.40 -9.24 -14.47
N LEU A 72 3.18 -9.68 -15.47
CA LEU A 72 3.89 -10.96 -15.43
C LEU A 72 5.01 -10.97 -14.37
N VAL A 73 5.67 -9.83 -14.13
CA VAL A 73 6.71 -9.71 -13.08
C VAL A 73 6.12 -9.38 -11.71
N ASN A 74 5.17 -8.44 -11.61
CA ASN A 74 4.64 -8.01 -10.32
C ASN A 74 3.70 -9.03 -9.68
N VAL A 75 2.88 -9.75 -10.46
CA VAL A 75 1.96 -10.75 -9.89
C VAL A 75 2.71 -11.85 -9.12
N PRO A 76 3.74 -12.54 -9.66
CA PRO A 76 4.47 -13.54 -8.90
C PRO A 76 5.24 -12.94 -7.73
N LEU A 77 5.83 -11.74 -7.90
CA LEU A 77 6.55 -11.06 -6.83
C LEU A 77 5.61 -10.69 -5.67
N THR A 78 4.39 -10.25 -5.96
CA THR A 78 3.37 -9.89 -4.95
C THR A 78 2.86 -11.14 -4.23
N ILE A 79 2.69 -12.27 -4.94
CA ILE A 79 2.30 -13.54 -4.32
C ILE A 79 3.40 -14.04 -3.38
N ILE A 80 4.67 -14.04 -3.82
CA ILE A 80 5.81 -14.47 -3.01
C ILE A 80 5.98 -13.56 -1.79
N GLY A 81 5.92 -12.24 -1.99
CA GLY A 81 5.99 -11.25 -0.92
C GLY A 81 4.84 -11.40 0.10
N GLY A 82 3.61 -11.66 -0.37
CA GLY A 82 2.46 -11.90 0.48
C GLY A 82 2.58 -13.19 1.33
N ILE A 83 3.14 -14.26 0.76
CA ILE A 83 3.40 -15.50 1.50
C ILE A 83 4.49 -15.29 2.56
N ALA A 84 5.60 -14.62 2.19
CA ALA A 84 6.70 -14.34 3.12
C ALA A 84 6.29 -13.37 4.25
N GLY A 85 5.49 -12.34 3.94
CA GLY A 85 5.05 -11.34 4.90
C GLY A 85 4.03 -11.85 5.92
N ARG A 86 3.35 -12.98 5.65
CA ARG A 86 2.29 -13.50 6.52
C ARG A 86 2.80 -13.82 7.92
N ASN A 87 3.98 -14.42 8.02
CA ASN A 87 4.58 -14.83 9.30
C ASN A 87 5.10 -13.64 10.11
N THR A 88 5.62 -12.61 9.43
CA THR A 88 6.13 -11.40 10.11
C THR A 88 4.98 -10.53 10.60
N THR A 89 3.90 -10.45 9.83
CA THR A 89 2.73 -9.63 10.16
C THR A 89 2.03 -10.16 11.40
N THR A 90 1.81 -11.47 11.52
CA THR A 90 1.14 -12.06 12.70
C THR A 90 1.86 -11.75 14.01
N PHE A 91 3.19 -11.87 14.04
CA PHE A 91 3.99 -11.52 15.22
C PHE A 91 3.84 -10.05 15.60
N MET A 92 3.95 -9.14 14.62
CA MET A 92 3.80 -7.70 14.85
C MET A 92 2.39 -7.33 15.34
N THR A 93 1.34 -7.96 14.80
CA THR A 93 -0.04 -7.71 15.23
C THR A 93 -0.27 -8.12 16.68
N ILE A 94 0.26 -9.27 17.11
CA ILE A 94 0.15 -9.74 18.50
C ILE A 94 0.86 -8.76 19.45
N ALA A 95 2.08 -8.33 19.10
CA ALA A 95 2.84 -7.37 19.90
C ALA A 95 2.10 -6.02 20.02
N MET A 96 1.58 -5.48 18.91
CA MET A 96 0.83 -4.22 18.94
C MET A 96 -0.49 -4.32 19.71
N THR A 97 -1.20 -5.44 19.59
CA THR A 97 -2.45 -5.67 20.34
C THR A 97 -2.19 -5.69 21.84
N TYR A 98 -1.09 -6.31 22.29
CA TYR A 98 -0.66 -6.29 23.69
C TYR A 98 -0.43 -4.87 24.21
N PHE A 99 0.31 -4.03 23.47
CA PHE A 99 0.55 -2.65 23.88
C PHE A 99 -0.72 -1.79 23.89
N GLN A 100 -1.64 -2.02 22.95
CA GLN A 100 -2.93 -1.31 22.92
C GLN A 100 -3.82 -1.65 24.11
N LEU A 101 -3.82 -2.92 24.54
CA LEU A 101 -4.55 -3.38 25.73
C LEU A 101 -4.00 -2.78 27.02
N VAL A 102 -2.69 -2.54 27.11
CA VAL A 102 -2.05 -1.92 28.28
C VAL A 102 -2.25 -0.41 28.31
N GLY A 103 -2.40 0.24 27.14
CA GLY A 103 -2.52 1.70 27.01
C GLY A 103 -3.94 2.27 27.09
N GLU A 104 -4.99 1.44 27.14
CA GLU A 104 -6.41 1.86 27.08
C GLU A 104 -6.68 2.96 26.03
N ASP A 105 -6.10 2.82 24.84
CA ASP A 105 -6.08 3.90 23.85
C ASP A 105 -7.39 3.98 23.03
N HIS A 106 -8.24 4.95 23.35
CA HIS A 106 -9.53 5.16 22.65
C HIS A 106 -9.42 5.82 21.25
N ARG A 107 -8.25 6.30 20.83
CA ARG A 107 -8.04 7.05 19.57
C ARG A 107 -7.43 6.19 18.44
N TRP A 108 -7.73 4.90 18.47
CA TRP A 108 -7.14 3.87 17.60
C TRP A 108 -7.27 4.17 16.10
N TRP A 109 -8.38 4.75 15.65
CA TRP A 109 -8.62 5.03 14.23
C TRP A 109 -7.58 6.00 13.60
N TRP A 110 -7.15 7.03 14.34
CA TRP A 110 -6.18 8.01 13.83
C TRP A 110 -4.77 7.41 13.75
N ARG A 111 -4.40 6.57 14.73
CA ARG A 111 -3.12 5.87 14.70
C ARG A 111 -3.01 4.90 13.53
N SER A 112 -4.07 4.14 13.24
CA SER A 112 -4.05 3.20 12.12
C SER A 112 -4.04 3.90 10.75
N PHE A 113 -4.66 5.07 10.65
CA PHE A 113 -4.57 5.93 9.46
C PHE A 113 -3.12 6.40 9.22
N TRP A 114 -2.46 6.93 10.25
CA TRP A 114 -1.10 7.45 10.13
C TRP A 114 -0.04 6.34 9.99
N SER A 115 -0.20 5.18 10.64
CA SER A 115 0.77 4.08 10.53
C SER A 115 0.82 3.44 9.14
N GLY A 116 -0.31 3.43 8.41
CA GLY A 116 -0.36 2.99 7.02
C GLY A 116 0.09 4.10 6.05
N GLY A 117 -0.30 5.35 6.30
CA GLY A 117 -0.04 6.47 5.39
C GLY A 117 1.43 6.94 5.31
N VAL A 118 2.23 6.71 6.36
CA VAL A 118 3.64 7.18 6.42
C VAL A 118 4.52 6.64 5.30
N THR A 119 4.22 5.46 4.75
CA THR A 119 4.97 4.90 3.61
C THR A 119 4.87 5.79 2.38
N GLY A 120 3.70 6.38 2.11
CA GLY A 120 3.52 7.33 1.00
C GLY A 120 4.30 8.63 1.22
N VAL A 121 4.31 9.13 2.45
CA VAL A 121 5.09 10.33 2.82
C VAL A 121 6.60 10.08 2.65
N PHE A 122 7.07 8.90 3.05
CA PHE A 122 8.47 8.49 2.88
C PHE A 122 8.87 8.43 1.41
N VAL A 123 8.04 7.84 0.55
CA VAL A 123 8.29 7.75 -0.90
C VAL A 123 8.39 9.15 -1.52
N PHE A 124 7.52 10.09 -1.13
CA PHE A 124 7.61 11.47 -1.61
C PHE A 124 8.88 12.17 -1.11
N ALA A 125 9.20 12.04 0.18
CA ALA A 125 10.43 12.63 0.74
C ALA A 125 11.70 12.06 0.07
N TYR A 126 11.72 10.76 -0.23
CA TYR A 126 12.82 10.12 -0.96
C TYR A 126 12.95 10.68 -2.39
N SER A 127 11.84 10.93 -3.09
CA SER A 127 11.88 11.55 -4.42
C SER A 127 12.45 12.97 -4.41
N VAL A 128 12.16 13.76 -3.37
CA VAL A 128 12.75 15.09 -3.17
C VAL A 128 14.25 14.97 -2.92
N TRP A 129 14.67 14.05 -2.05
CA TRP A 129 16.08 13.83 -1.76
C TRP A 129 16.86 13.38 -3.01
N TYR A 130 16.32 12.40 -3.74
CA TYR A 130 16.91 11.87 -4.97
C TYR A 130 17.06 12.96 -6.04
N PHE A 131 16.08 13.87 -6.12
CA PHE A 131 16.12 15.00 -7.04
C PHE A 131 17.38 15.86 -6.85
N TYR A 132 17.74 16.15 -5.59
CA TYR A 132 18.88 16.98 -5.25
C TYR A 132 20.23 16.26 -5.30
N THR A 133 20.26 14.94 -5.12
CA THR A 133 21.53 14.19 -5.01
C THR A 133 21.97 13.50 -6.29
N SER A 134 21.09 13.28 -7.26
CA SER A 134 21.40 12.33 -8.35
C SER A 134 20.84 12.67 -9.73
N THR A 135 19.97 13.66 -9.88
CA THR A 135 19.39 14.01 -11.20
C THR A 135 19.93 15.31 -11.76
N ASP A 136 20.58 15.21 -12.92
CA ASP A 136 20.93 16.34 -13.79
C ASP A 136 19.75 16.72 -14.71
N MET A 137 18.58 17.03 -14.12
CA MET A 137 17.37 17.41 -14.87
C MET A 137 17.09 18.91 -14.73
N ASP A 138 17.55 19.70 -15.71
CA ASP A 138 17.52 21.17 -15.65
C ASP A 138 16.28 21.80 -16.32
N GLU A 139 15.52 21.04 -17.12
CA GLU A 139 14.35 21.57 -17.84
C GLU A 139 13.09 21.63 -16.97
N PHE A 140 12.41 22.77 -16.96
CA PHE A 140 11.20 23.02 -16.17
C PHE A 140 10.10 21.97 -16.38
N PHE A 141 9.81 21.60 -17.62
CA PHE A 141 8.79 20.60 -17.93
C PHE A 141 9.18 19.20 -17.42
N GLN A 142 10.46 18.84 -17.50
CA GLN A 142 10.99 17.56 -17.04
C GLN A 142 10.89 17.44 -15.51
N THR A 143 11.21 18.50 -14.77
CA THR A 143 11.05 18.55 -13.30
C THR A 143 9.60 18.42 -12.87
N VAL A 144 8.68 19.12 -13.53
CA VAL A 144 7.24 19.07 -13.23
C VAL A 144 6.67 17.67 -13.47
N PHE A 145 7.09 17.00 -14.55
CA PHE A 145 6.68 15.62 -14.80
C PHE A 145 7.22 14.66 -13.72
N TYR A 146 8.50 14.75 -13.38
CA TYR A 146 9.10 13.91 -12.34
C TYR A 146 8.40 14.05 -10.98
N PHE A 147 8.17 15.29 -10.53
CA PHE A 147 7.46 15.56 -9.27
C PHE A 147 5.98 15.18 -9.35
N GLY A 148 5.32 15.42 -10.48
CA GLY A 148 3.93 15.04 -10.69
C GLY A 148 3.73 13.52 -10.58
N TYR A 149 4.58 12.73 -11.21
CA TYR A 149 4.54 11.27 -11.11
C TYR A 149 4.80 10.79 -9.68
N SER A 150 5.87 11.28 -9.04
CA SER A 150 6.21 10.92 -7.66
C SER A 150 5.12 11.32 -6.65
N ALA A 151 4.42 12.44 -6.87
CA ALA A 151 3.30 12.90 -6.05
C ALA A 151 2.05 12.02 -6.20
N VAL A 152 1.68 11.64 -7.43
CA VAL A 152 0.54 10.74 -7.67
C VAL A 152 0.82 9.36 -7.05
N MET A 153 2.04 8.85 -7.22
CA MET A 153 2.45 7.55 -6.68
C MET A 153 2.44 7.52 -5.14
N SER A 154 2.96 8.57 -4.50
CA SER A 154 2.94 8.70 -3.04
C SER A 154 1.53 8.90 -2.49
N TYR A 155 0.68 9.70 -3.16
CA TYR A 155 -0.71 9.90 -2.78
C TYR A 155 -1.52 8.60 -2.85
N CYS A 156 -1.40 7.84 -3.94
CA CYS A 156 -2.06 6.53 -4.07
C CYS A 156 -1.59 5.55 -2.97
N SER A 157 -0.29 5.53 -2.68
CA SER A 157 0.27 4.65 -1.64
C SER A 157 -0.20 5.05 -0.24
N LEU A 158 -0.27 6.36 0.05
CA LEU A 158 -0.76 6.90 1.31
C LEU A 158 -2.23 6.53 1.51
N VAL A 159 -3.07 6.80 0.52
CA VAL A 159 -4.51 6.51 0.55
C VAL A 159 -4.75 5.01 0.74
N MET A 160 -4.11 4.15 -0.06
CA MET A 160 -4.33 2.71 0.01
C MET A 160 -3.96 2.12 1.37
N LEU A 161 -2.75 2.42 1.87
CA LEU A 161 -2.28 1.85 3.13
C LEU A 161 -3.01 2.46 4.34
N ALA A 162 -3.42 3.73 4.28
CA ALA A 162 -4.18 4.38 5.33
C ALA A 162 -5.63 3.86 5.45
N PHE A 163 -6.27 3.51 4.32
CA PHE A 163 -7.63 2.93 4.33
C PHE A 163 -7.63 1.45 4.75
N ILE A 164 -6.58 0.69 4.40
CA ILE A 164 -6.42 -0.69 4.88
C ILE A 164 -6.26 -0.70 6.41
N GLY A 165 -5.46 0.22 6.96
CA GLY A 165 -5.25 0.36 8.41
C GLY A 165 -6.48 0.85 9.18
N SER A 166 -7.27 1.76 8.62
CA SER A 166 -8.47 2.33 9.28
C SER A 166 -9.74 1.48 9.17
N SER A 167 -9.67 0.32 8.50
CA SER A 167 -10.81 -0.56 8.31
C SER A 167 -11.40 -1.05 9.66
N PRO A 168 -12.72 -0.84 9.92
CA PRO A 168 -13.37 -1.17 11.20
C PRO A 168 -13.38 -2.67 11.57
N HIS A 169 -13.00 -3.54 10.64
CA HIS A 169 -12.98 -5.00 10.84
C HIS A 169 -11.97 -5.47 11.90
N HIS A 170 -11.08 -4.58 12.38
CA HIS A 170 -10.10 -4.84 13.43
C HIS A 170 -10.53 -4.28 14.80
N CYS A 171 -11.83 -4.10 15.04
CA CYS A 171 -12.32 -3.76 16.38
C CYS A 171 -11.86 -4.85 17.37
N PRO A 172 -11.01 -4.53 18.37
CA PRO A 172 -10.78 -5.43 19.49
C PRO A 172 -12.12 -5.50 20.22
N VAL A 173 -12.74 -6.67 20.11
CA VAL A 173 -13.99 -7.08 20.73
C VAL A 173 -14.21 -6.34 22.06
N SER A 174 -15.16 -5.41 22.08
CA SER A 174 -15.65 -4.75 23.30
C SER A 174 -16.63 -5.65 24.05
N ASP A 175 -16.40 -6.97 24.05
CA ASP A 175 -17.20 -7.91 24.84
C ASP A 175 -16.54 -8.02 26.21
N THR A 176 -16.71 -6.98 27.02
CA THR A 176 -16.55 -7.01 28.47
C THR A 176 -17.78 -7.64 29.16
N SER A 177 -18.51 -8.54 28.50
CA SER A 177 -19.68 -9.24 29.05
C SER A 177 -19.31 -10.52 29.83
N TYR A 178 -18.23 -10.47 30.62
CA TYR A 178 -17.94 -11.44 31.69
C TYR A 178 -17.72 -10.76 33.04
N LEU A 179 -18.49 -9.69 33.29
CA LEU A 179 -19.05 -9.37 34.61
C LEU A 179 -20.58 -9.49 34.53
#